data_AF-A0A937VA63-F1
#
_entry.id   AF-A0A937VA63-F1
#
_cell.length_a   1.000
_cell.length_b   1.000
_cell.length_c   1.000
_cell.angle_alpha   90.00
_cell.angle_beta   90.00
_cell.angle_gamma   90.00
#
_symmetry.space_group_name_H-M   'P 1'
#
loop_
_entity.id
_entity.type
_entity.pdbx_description
1 polymer ?
#
loop_
_entity_poly.entity_id
_entity_poly.type
_entity_poly.pdbx_seq_one_letter_code
_entity_poly.pdbx_strand_id
1 'polypeptide(L)'
;MIVGSLLGAALFLMEGGLGAIALGRDASCRESAAAVRLGSPETMCLSEIGLAATRSLAYGPGGRLFPAAPPAVAWITSALLYAALGSACALLTPGRAIGTFLSVNAVVVGAVAFFTYISRYITF
;
A
#
# COMPACT_ATOMS: atom_id res chain seq x y z
N MET A 1 17.04 -17.48 3.38
CA MET A 1 16.31 -16.99 2.18
C MET A 1 14.80 -17.22 2.31
N ILE A 2 14.30 -18.47 2.43
CA ILE A 2 12.86 -18.77 2.52
C ILE A 2 12.13 -17.99 3.63
N VAL A 3 12.73 -17.90 4.82
CA VAL A 3 12.15 -17.15 5.96
C VAL A 3 12.00 -15.66 5.62
N GLY A 4 12.97 -15.05 4.93
CA GLY A 4 12.92 -13.64 4.53
C GLY A 4 11.83 -13.37 3.48
N SER A 5 11.68 -14.25 2.49
CA SER A 5 10.59 -14.14 1.51
C SER A 5 9.21 -14.31 2.14
N LEU A 6 9.06 -15.23 3.10
CA LEU A 6 7.80 -15.42 3.82
C LEU A 6 7.47 -14.20 4.68
N LEU A 7 8.46 -13.63 5.36
CA LEU A 7 8.27 -12.43 6.17
C LEU A 7 7.84 -11.23 5.30
N GLY A 8 8.48 -11.05 4.15
CA GLY A 8 8.13 -9.98 3.21
C GLY A 8 6.73 -10.15 2.63
N ALA A 9 6.36 -11.36 2.22
CA ALA A 9 5.00 -11.66 1.74
C ALA A 9 3.94 -11.47 2.84
N ALA A 10 4.22 -11.89 4.07
CA ALA A 10 3.31 -11.72 5.20
C ALA A 10 3.10 -10.24 5.55
N LEU A 11 4.15 -9.43 5.54
CA LEU A 11 4.05 -7.99 5.76
C LEU A 11 3.22 -7.31 4.66
N PHE A 12 3.46 -7.64 3.39
CA PHE A 12 2.64 -7.14 2.30
C PHE A 12 1.16 -7.52 2.45
N LEU A 13 0.86 -8.77 2.81
CA LEU A 13 -0.52 -9.22 3.02
C LEU A 13 -1.19 -8.51 4.19
N MET A 14 -0.46 -8.23 5.27
CA MET A 14 -0.99 -7.45 6.40
C MET A 14 -1.26 -5.99 6.00
N GLU A 15 -0.31 -5.33 5.33
CA GLU A 15 -0.44 -3.94 4.87
C GLU A 15 -1.56 -3.80 3.81
N GLY A 16 -1.60 -4.72 2.85
CA GLY A 16 -2.64 -4.80 1.82
C GLY A 16 -4.03 -5.04 2.41
N GLY A 17 -4.13 -5.93 3.39
CA GLY A 17 -5.37 -6.20 4.12
C GLY A 17 -5.86 -4.99 4.92
N LEU A 18 -4.96 -4.33 5.68
CA LEU A 18 -5.28 -3.12 6.43
C LEU A 18 -5.73 -1.99 5.51
N GLY A 19 -5.05 -1.80 4.38
CA GLY A 19 -5.42 -0.82 3.36
C GLY A 19 -6.81 -1.11 2.76
N ALA A 20 -7.12 -2.36 2.43
CA ALA A 20 -8.41 -2.74 1.89
C ALA A 20 -9.56 -2.51 2.89
N ILE A 21 -9.34 -2.83 4.17
CA ILE A 21 -10.33 -2.58 5.24
C ILE A 21 -10.57 -1.07 5.41
N ALA A 22 -9.49 -0.28 5.42
CA ALA A 22 -9.60 1.17 5.55
C ALA A 22 -10.32 1.81 4.35
N LEU A 23 -10.07 1.34 3.12
CA LEU A 23 -10.82 1.77 1.94
C LEU A 23 -12.29 1.39 1.99
N GLY A 24 -12.60 0.18 2.47
CA GLY A 24 -13.99 -0.25 2.67
C GLY A 24 -14.72 0.63 3.69
N ARG A 25 -14.07 0.97 4.80
CA ARG A 25 -14.64 1.90 5.79
C ARG A 25 -14.82 3.31 5.24
N ASP A 26 -13.90 3.81 4.43
CA ASP A 26 -14.03 5.12 3.79
C ASP A 26 -15.22 5.15 2.82
N ALA A 27 -15.40 4.08 2.02
CA ALA A 27 -16.52 3.96 1.11
C ALA A 27 -17.86 4.01 1.87
N SER A 28 -18.00 3.25 2.96
CA SER A 28 -19.18 3.31 3.83
C SER A 28 -19.36 4.68 4.51
N CYS A 29 -18.27 5.35 4.90
CA CYS A 29 -18.32 6.71 5.45
C CYS A 29 -18.90 7.70 4.44
N ARG A 30 -18.40 7.69 3.20
CA ARG A 30 -18.86 8.59 2.13
C ARG A 30 -20.31 8.32 1.75
N GLU A 31 -20.70 7.05 1.68
CA GLU A 31 -22.08 6.64 1.40
C GLU A 31 -23.04 7.13 2.50
N SER A 32 -22.63 6.98 3.77
CA SER A 32 -23.39 7.47 4.92
C SER A 32 -23.47 9.01 4.96
N ALA A 33 -22.37 9.71 4.70
CA ALA A 33 -22.34 11.16 4.65
C ALA A 33 -23.24 11.71 3.54
N ALA A 34 -23.23 11.07 2.36
CA ALA A 34 -24.12 11.39 1.25
C ALA A 34 -25.59 11.16 1.60
N ALA A 35 -25.90 10.07 2.31
CA ALA A 35 -27.27 9.75 2.72
C ALA A 35 -27.84 10.74 3.74
N VAL A 36 -27.01 11.25 4.67
CA VAL A 36 -27.44 12.16 5.75
C VAL A 36 -27.26 13.65 5.37
N ARG A 37 -26.72 13.97 4.17
CA ARG A 37 -26.37 15.34 3.75
C ARG A 37 -25.52 16.09 4.80
N LEU A 38 -24.68 15.35 5.52
CA LEU A 38 -23.83 15.90 6.57
C LEU A 38 -22.58 16.54 5.95
N GLY A 39 -22.58 17.87 5.82
CA GLY A 39 -21.39 18.68 5.57
C GLY A 39 -20.51 18.24 4.37
N SER A 40 -19.29 18.76 4.30
CA SER A 40 -18.31 18.28 3.30
C SER A 40 -17.74 16.92 3.75
N PRO A 41 -17.82 15.88 2.91
CA PRO A 41 -17.32 14.53 3.25
C PRO A 41 -15.82 14.48 3.55
N GLU A 42 -15.06 15.50 3.12
CA GLU A 42 -13.62 15.63 3.40
C GLU A 42 -13.30 15.90 4.88
N THR A 43 -14.28 16.35 5.66
CA THR A 43 -14.11 16.63 7.10
C THR A 43 -14.41 15.43 8.00
N MET A 44 -15.09 14.40 7.46
CA MET A 44 -15.57 13.25 8.23
C MET A 44 -14.97 11.91 7.78
N CYS A 45 -14.54 11.82 6.51
CA CYS A 45 -13.95 10.62 5.92
C CYS A 45 -12.44 10.83 5.63
N LEU A 46 -11.74 9.84 5.07
CA LEU A 46 -10.33 10.02 4.71
C LEU A 46 -10.17 11.19 3.73
N SER A 47 -9.23 12.07 4.08
CA SER A 47 -8.72 13.10 3.18
C SER A 47 -8.18 12.48 1.90
N GLU A 48 -8.08 13.26 0.81
CA GLU A 48 -7.56 12.74 -0.45
C GLU A 48 -6.15 12.15 -0.34
N ILE A 49 -5.30 12.76 0.51
CA ILE A 49 -3.96 12.28 0.83
C ILE A 49 -4.05 10.93 1.54
N GLY A 50 -4.93 10.82 2.54
CA GLY A 50 -5.16 9.58 3.25
C GLY A 50 -5.68 8.48 2.32
N LEU A 51 -6.62 8.79 1.43
CA LEU A 51 -7.15 7.85 0.45
C LEU A 51 -6.08 7.37 -0.54
N ALA A 52 -5.22 8.28 -1.01
CA ALA A 52 -4.11 7.93 -1.90
C ALA A 52 -3.09 7.02 -1.20
N ALA A 53 -2.70 7.34 0.04
CA ALA A 53 -1.81 6.52 0.85
C ALA A 53 -2.41 5.13 1.15
N THR A 54 -3.69 5.08 1.46
CA THR A 54 -4.41 3.83 1.76
C THR A 54 -4.53 2.94 0.51
N ARG A 55 -4.74 3.54 -0.67
CA ARG A 55 -4.67 2.81 -1.95
C ARG A 55 -3.27 2.27 -2.26
N SER A 56 -2.22 3.04 -1.96
CA SER A 56 -0.85 2.53 -2.13
C SER A 56 -0.53 1.38 -1.17
N LEU A 57 -1.07 1.40 0.05
CA LEU A 57 -0.97 0.24 0.96
C LEU A 57 -1.77 -0.95 0.42
N ALA A 58 -3.02 -0.73 0.02
CA ALA A 58 -3.94 -1.79 -0.38
C ALA A 58 -3.50 -2.53 -1.65
N TYR A 59 -2.87 -1.85 -2.61
CA TYR A 59 -2.54 -2.41 -3.92
C TYR A 59 -1.04 -2.46 -4.23
N GLY A 60 -0.22 -1.87 -3.35
CA GLY A 60 1.23 -1.81 -3.52
C GLY A 60 1.67 -1.04 -4.78
N PRO A 61 2.98 -1.10 -5.10
CA PRO A 61 3.52 -0.55 -6.34
C PRO A 61 2.98 -1.23 -7.61
N GLY A 62 2.60 -2.51 -7.52
CA GLY A 62 2.10 -3.29 -8.67
C GLY A 62 0.80 -2.72 -9.25
N GLY A 63 -0.10 -2.22 -8.40
CA GLY A 63 -1.34 -1.56 -8.84
C GLY A 63 -1.10 -0.28 -9.63
N ARG A 64 0.13 0.23 -9.62
CA ARG A 64 0.47 1.49 -10.22
C ARG A 64 1.43 1.38 -11.41
N LEU A 65 2.32 0.39 -11.39
CA LEU A 65 3.09 -0.02 -12.57
C LEU A 65 2.16 -0.60 -13.65
N PHE A 66 1.04 -1.20 -13.24
CA PHE A 66 0.07 -1.80 -14.15
C PHE A 66 -1.37 -1.35 -13.83
N PRO A 67 -1.72 -0.08 -14.09
CA PRO A 67 -3.06 0.45 -13.78
C PRO A 67 -4.17 -0.22 -14.62
N ALA A 68 -3.81 -0.82 -15.76
CA ALA A 68 -4.73 -1.57 -16.62
C ALA A 68 -4.82 -3.07 -16.25
N ALA A 69 -3.98 -3.56 -15.33
CA ALA A 69 -3.99 -4.97 -14.95
C ALA A 69 -5.13 -5.29 -13.97
N PRO A 70 -5.67 -6.52 -14.00
CA PRO A 70 -6.62 -6.97 -13.00
C PRO A 70 -6.02 -6.82 -11.58
N PRO A 71 -6.82 -6.42 -10.58
CA PRO A 71 -6.34 -6.13 -9.22
C PRO A 71 -5.62 -7.34 -8.58
N ALA A 72 -6.02 -8.56 -8.92
CA ALA A 72 -5.34 -9.78 -8.49
C ALA A 72 -3.87 -9.86 -9.00
N VAL A 73 -3.62 -9.42 -10.23
CA VAL A 73 -2.28 -9.41 -10.84
C VAL A 73 -1.40 -8.35 -10.18
N ALA A 74 -1.94 -7.17 -9.91
CA ALA A 74 -1.28 -6.11 -9.14
C ALA A 74 -0.90 -6.57 -7.73
N TRP A 75 -1.77 -7.36 -7.09
CA TRP A 75 -1.53 -7.97 -5.79
C TRP A 75 -0.41 -9.01 -5.82
N ILE A 76 -0.47 -9.95 -6.75
CA ILE A 76 0.53 -11.03 -6.89
C ILE A 76 1.90 -10.44 -7.22
N THR A 77 1.97 -9.47 -8.13
CA THR A 77 3.23 -8.80 -8.49
C THR A 77 3.81 -8.03 -7.31
N SER A 78 2.98 -7.34 -6.52
CA SER A 78 3.44 -6.65 -5.30
C SER A 78 3.91 -7.63 -4.22
N ALA A 79 3.20 -8.75 -4.01
CA ALA A 79 3.61 -9.80 -3.09
C ALA A 79 4.97 -10.41 -3.49
N LEU A 80 5.18 -10.65 -4.80
CA LEU A 80 6.45 -11.14 -5.35
C LEU A 80 7.59 -10.14 -5.14
N LEU A 81 7.35 -8.84 -5.34
CA LEU A 81 8.34 -7.80 -5.10
C LEU A 81 8.75 -7.75 -3.62
N TYR A 82 7.79 -7.81 -2.70
CA TYR A 82 8.06 -7.84 -1.26
C TYR A 82 8.77 -9.12 -0.82
N ALA A 83 8.42 -10.27 -1.41
CA ALA A 83 9.12 -11.53 -1.18
C ALA A 83 10.57 -11.48 -1.68
N ALA A 84 10.82 -10.87 -2.85
CA ALA A 84 12.16 -10.67 -3.40
C ALA A 84 13.01 -9.73 -2.52
N LEU A 85 12.41 -8.61 -2.09
CA LEU A 85 13.02 -7.68 -1.12
C LEU A 85 13.38 -8.38 0.20
N GLY A 86 12.45 -9.15 0.76
CA GLY A 86 12.68 -9.93 1.99
C GLY A 86 13.79 -10.97 1.83
N SER A 87 13.86 -11.65 0.68
CA SER A 87 14.95 -12.58 0.36
C SER A 87 16.31 -11.88 0.21
N ALA A 88 16.35 -10.70 -0.42
CA ALA A 88 17.57 -9.91 -0.58
C ALA A 88 18.09 -9.41 0.78
N CYS A 89 17.20 -8.93 1.65
CA CYS A 89 17.58 -8.51 3.01
C CYS A 89 18.04 -9.67 3.89
N ALA A 90 17.54 -10.89 3.65
CA ALA A 90 17.98 -12.09 4.37
C ALA A 90 19.42 -12.53 4.03
N LEU A 91 20.08 -11.92 3.04
CA LEU A 91 21.51 -12.10 2.78
C LEU A 91 22.39 -11.27 3.71
N LEU A 92 21.82 -10.31 4.46
CA LEU A 92 22.54 -9.51 5.44
C LEU A 92 22.69 -10.26 6.78
N THR A 93 23.57 -9.76 7.65
CA THR A 93 23.75 -10.32 9.00
C THR A 93 22.40 -10.34 9.77
N PRO A 94 22.04 -11.44 10.45
CA PRO A 94 20.70 -11.67 11.01
C PRO A 94 20.19 -10.55 11.91
N GLY A 95 21.09 -9.95 12.72
CA GLY A 95 20.74 -8.86 13.63
C GLY A 95 20.41 -7.53 12.94
N ARG A 96 20.83 -7.35 11.68
CA ARG A 96 20.55 -6.13 10.88
C ARG A 96 19.47 -6.34 9.83
N ALA A 97 19.26 -7.58 9.39
CA ALA A 97 18.33 -7.92 8.31
C ALA A 97 16.90 -7.39 8.55
N ILE A 98 16.37 -7.53 9.77
CA ILE A 98 15.01 -7.06 10.10
C ILE A 98 14.93 -5.53 10.05
N GLY A 99 15.88 -4.84 10.68
CA GLY A 99 15.92 -3.37 10.69
C GLY A 99 16.05 -2.81 9.28
N THR A 100 16.97 -3.34 8.48
CA THR A 100 17.16 -2.93 7.09
C THR A 100 15.92 -3.21 6.25
N PHE A 101 15.27 -4.36 6.43
CA PHE A 101 14.03 -4.69 5.73
C PHE A 101 12.92 -3.70 6.05
N LEU A 102 12.70 -3.38 7.33
CA LEU A 102 11.68 -2.41 7.74
C LEU A 102 11.96 -1.01 7.21
N SER A 103 13.22 -0.56 7.24
CA SER A 103 13.61 0.74 6.67
C SER A 103 13.39 0.80 5.17
N VAL A 104 13.80 -0.24 4.43
CA VAL A 104 13.60 -0.30 2.97
C VAL A 104 12.10 -0.36 2.64
N ASN A 105 11.32 -1.17 3.36
CA ASN A 105 9.88 -1.23 3.19
C ASN A 105 9.24 0.15 3.42
N ALA A 106 9.54 0.82 4.54
CA ALA A 106 9.01 2.15 4.81
C ALA A 106 9.35 3.17 3.71
N VAL A 107 10.57 3.12 3.17
CA VAL A 107 11.00 3.97 2.04
C VAL A 107 10.23 3.62 0.77
N VAL A 108 10.03 2.33 0.46
CA VAL A 108 9.27 1.89 -0.71
C VAL A 108 7.81 2.31 -0.61
N VAL A 109 7.14 2.07 0.52
CA VAL A 109 5.76 2.50 0.76
C VAL A 109 5.65 4.02 0.67
N GLY A 110 6.56 4.75 1.32
CA GLY A 110 6.60 6.21 1.29
C GLY A 110 6.81 6.76 -0.12
N ALA A 111 7.72 6.18 -0.90
CA ALA A 111 7.97 6.58 -2.28
C ALA A 111 6.74 6.30 -3.15
N VAL A 112 6.14 5.11 -3.05
CA VAL A 112 4.95 4.74 -3.82
C VAL A 112 3.79 5.70 -3.49
N ALA A 113 3.54 5.97 -2.21
CA ALA A 113 2.53 6.93 -1.77
C ALA A 113 2.81 8.35 -2.31
N PHE A 114 4.04 8.83 -2.16
CA PHE A 114 4.47 10.16 -2.63
C PHE A 114 4.31 10.33 -4.13
N PHE A 115 4.81 9.37 -4.91
CA PHE A 115 4.61 9.42 -6.34
C PHE A 115 3.10 9.39 -6.64
N THR A 116 2.29 8.58 -5.94
CA THR A 116 0.84 8.38 -6.23
C THR A 116 0.08 9.67 -6.02
N TYR A 117 0.47 10.41 -4.99
CA TYR A 117 0.04 11.77 -4.78
C TYR A 117 0.44 12.67 -5.97
N ILE A 118 1.72 12.72 -6.34
CA ILE A 118 2.22 13.58 -7.43
C ILE A 118 1.51 13.32 -8.77
N SER A 119 1.28 12.05 -9.17
CA SER A 119 0.64 11.77 -10.47
C SER A 119 -0.80 12.26 -10.58
N ARG A 120 -1.47 12.58 -9.47
CA ARG A 120 -2.78 13.24 -9.54
C ARG A 120 -2.68 14.72 -9.94
N TYR A 121 -1.55 15.36 -9.65
CA TYR A 121 -1.36 16.80 -9.89
C TYR A 121 -0.52 17.09 -11.13
N ILE A 122 0.31 16.13 -11.56
CA ILE A 122 1.10 16.21 -12.79
C ILE A 122 0.50 15.26 -13.83
N THR A 123 -0.59 15.69 -14.46
CA THR A 123 -1.06 15.12 -15.73
C THR A 123 -0.27 15.77 -16.87
N PHE A 124 0.58 14.99 -17.54
CA PHE A 124 1.10 15.30 -18.87
C PHE A 124 0.12 14.79 -19.93
#